data_AF-A0A7X6PGK4-F1
#
_entry.id   AF-A0A7X6PGK4-F1
#
_cell.length_a   1.000
_cell.length_b   1.000
_cell.length_c   1.000
_cell.angle_alpha   90.00
_cell.angle_beta   90.00
_cell.angle_gamma   90.00
#
_symmetry.space_group_name_H-M   'P 1'
#
loop_
_entity.id
_entity.type
_entity.pdbx_description
1 polymer ?
#
loop_
_entity_poly.entity_id
_entity_poly.type
_entity_poly.pdbx_seq_one_letter_code
_entity_poly.pdbx_strand_id
1 'polypeptide(L)'
;MKPNFKSSILLTVFLIASSIIPSCELMKEDPAYVATWEYKDKIDVKDLILNTTRTLTLTKTTYTEVYVVRRDNSSVVLSIIGLKGDISVKGNKMTFTLKELGECARDAEDKCTSDVKWYGPGTQFYTDNIKLFQLTVVAEFEADENYLRLVRDYNGDGDTEDKGEDIEFRRI
;
A
#
# COMPACT_ATOMS: atom_id res chain seq x y z
N MET A 1 -13.01 6.54 -73.20
CA MET A 1 -13.80 6.21 -71.98
C MET A 1 -12.82 6.19 -70.81
N LYS A 2 -12.82 7.22 -69.95
CA LYS A 2 -11.92 7.29 -68.77
C LYS A 2 -12.74 6.92 -67.52
N PRO A 3 -12.28 6.00 -66.65
CA PRO A 3 -12.99 5.67 -65.42
C PRO A 3 -12.84 6.83 -64.41
N ASN A 4 -13.97 7.23 -63.84
CA ASN A 4 -14.08 8.35 -62.91
C ASN A 4 -13.78 7.85 -61.48
N PHE A 5 -12.50 7.83 -61.11
CA PHE A 5 -11.99 7.23 -59.86
C PHE A 5 -12.00 8.21 -58.68
N LYS A 6 -13.09 8.96 -58.47
CA LYS A 6 -13.16 10.00 -57.41
C LYS A 6 -14.08 9.66 -56.22
N SER A 7 -14.81 8.54 -56.24
CA SER A 7 -15.85 8.29 -55.22
C SER A 7 -15.43 7.37 -54.06
N SER A 8 -14.28 6.69 -54.12
CA SER A 8 -13.98 5.63 -53.14
C SER A 8 -13.12 6.09 -51.95
N ILE A 9 -12.46 7.25 -52.04
CA ILE A 9 -11.49 7.69 -51.01
C ILE A 9 -12.18 8.44 -49.87
N LEU A 10 -13.29 9.15 -50.14
CA LEU A 10 -13.99 9.91 -49.09
C LEU A 10 -14.68 9.01 -48.05
N LEU A 11 -15.09 7.80 -48.42
CA LEU A 11 -15.81 6.90 -47.51
C LEU A 11 -14.86 6.23 -46.50
N THR A 12 -13.60 6.00 -46.88
CA THR A 12 -12.60 5.33 -46.02
C THR A 12 -12.06 6.27 -44.94
N VAL A 13 -11.98 7.58 -45.21
CA VAL A 13 -11.49 8.58 -44.25
C VAL A 13 -12.49 8.81 -43.11
N PHE A 14 -13.79 8.69 -43.36
CA PHE A 14 -14.83 8.87 -42.33
C PHE A 14 -14.91 7.71 -41.33
N LEU A 15 -14.53 6.48 -41.73
CA LEU A 15 -14.56 5.30 -40.88
C LEU A 15 -13.37 5.22 -39.90
N ILE A 16 -12.23 5.85 -40.22
CA ILE A 16 -11.03 5.87 -39.37
C ILE A 16 -11.15 6.93 -38.26
N ALA A 17 -11.87 8.02 -38.52
CA ALA A 17 -12.09 9.08 -37.51
C ALA A 17 -12.98 8.62 -36.33
N SER A 18 -13.85 7.63 -36.55
CA SER A 18 -14.72 7.08 -35.49
C SER A 18 -14.03 6.04 -34.59
N SER A 19 -12.80 5.61 -34.93
CA SER A 19 -12.05 4.62 -34.15
C SER A 19 -11.18 5.25 -33.05
N ILE A 20 -11.13 6.59 -32.98
CA ILE A 20 -10.34 7.34 -32.01
C ILE A 20 -11.29 7.87 -30.93
N ILE A 21 -12.03 6.97 -30.28
CA ILE A 21 -12.54 7.27 -28.94
C ILE A 21 -11.37 6.91 -28.02
N PRO A 22 -10.56 7.87 -27.54
CA PRO A 22 -9.61 7.54 -26.49
C PRO A 22 -10.42 6.93 -25.35
N SER A 23 -10.09 5.68 -25.00
CA SER A 23 -10.66 5.03 -23.83
C SER A 23 -10.57 6.03 -22.67
N CYS A 24 -11.73 6.43 -22.15
CA CYS A 24 -11.86 7.44 -21.08
C CYS A 24 -11.19 6.96 -19.77
N GLU A 25 -10.82 5.69 -19.67
CA GLU A 25 -10.01 5.13 -18.58
C GLU A 25 -8.54 5.56 -18.65
N LEU A 26 -7.99 5.85 -19.83
CA LEU A 26 -6.57 6.16 -19.98
C LEU A 26 -6.18 7.56 -19.46
N MET A 27 -7.15 8.41 -19.12
CA MET A 27 -6.91 9.81 -18.71
C MET A 27 -7.38 10.12 -17.28
N LYS A 28 -7.81 9.13 -16.49
CA LYS A 28 -8.08 9.37 -15.07
C LYS A 28 -6.78 9.26 -14.30
N GLU A 29 -6.31 10.40 -13.80
CA GLU A 29 -5.24 10.43 -12.80
C GLU A 29 -5.59 9.51 -11.65
N ASP A 30 -4.58 8.81 -11.13
CA ASP A 30 -4.75 7.97 -9.96
C ASP A 30 -5.15 8.84 -8.77
N PRO A 31 -6.04 8.35 -7.87
CA PRO A 31 -6.35 9.05 -6.65
C PRO A 31 -5.09 9.41 -5.86
N ALA A 32 -5.07 10.55 -5.17
CA ALA A 32 -3.88 11.06 -4.47
C ALA A 32 -3.24 10.03 -3.52
N TYR A 33 -4.04 9.17 -2.88
CA TYR A 33 -3.56 8.13 -1.97
C TYR A 33 -2.76 7.01 -2.66
N VAL A 34 -2.84 6.85 -3.98
CA VAL A 34 -2.14 5.80 -4.74
C VAL A 34 -0.68 6.19 -4.93
N ALA A 35 0.16 5.72 -4.01
CA ALA A 35 1.60 5.91 -4.02
C ALA A 35 2.29 4.95 -3.05
N THR A 36 3.59 5.13 -2.88
CA THR A 36 4.31 4.61 -1.72
C THR A 36 4.57 5.75 -0.74
N TRP A 37 4.35 5.44 0.53
CA TRP A 37 4.32 6.36 1.66
C TRP A 37 5.26 5.87 2.74
N GLU A 38 5.92 6.78 3.44
CA GLU A 38 6.87 6.47 4.51
C GLU A 38 6.55 7.29 5.77
N TYR A 39 6.59 6.62 6.92
CA TYR A 39 6.59 7.23 8.23
C TYR A 39 7.79 6.70 9.02
N LYS A 40 8.56 7.61 9.62
CA LYS A 40 9.73 7.29 10.44
C LYS A 40 9.50 7.78 11.86
N ASP A 41 9.88 6.96 12.82
CA ASP A 41 9.70 7.27 14.24
C ASP A 41 10.87 6.71 15.06
N LYS A 42 10.99 7.20 16.29
CA LYS A 42 11.91 6.68 17.30
C LYS A 42 11.14 6.18 18.51
N ILE A 43 11.57 5.03 19.03
CA ILE A 43 11.02 4.45 20.24
C ILE A 43 12.15 4.32 21.25
N ASP A 44 11.99 5.00 22.38
CA ASP A 44 12.91 4.92 23.51
C ASP A 44 12.44 3.83 24.48
N VAL A 45 13.21 2.75 24.58
CA VAL A 45 12.96 1.64 25.49
C VAL A 45 14.10 1.57 26.51
N LYS A 46 13.93 2.28 27.63
CA LYS A 46 14.97 2.46 28.67
C LYS A 46 16.26 3.01 28.06
N ASP A 47 17.31 2.20 27.97
CA ASP A 47 18.64 2.57 27.45
C ASP A 47 18.82 2.20 25.96
N LEU A 48 17.75 1.82 25.27
CA LEU A 48 17.77 1.42 23.87
C LEU A 48 16.88 2.34 23.03
N ILE A 49 17.49 3.03 22.07
CA ILE A 49 16.79 3.80 21.05
C ILE A 49 16.57 2.89 19.84
N LEU A 50 15.32 2.78 19.40
CA LEU A 50 14.92 2.02 18.21
C LEU A 50 14.42 2.98 17.14
N ASN A 51 15.00 2.90 15.95
CA ASN A 51 14.48 3.58 14.77
C ASN A 51 13.47 2.67 14.08
N THR A 52 12.32 3.23 13.77
CA THR A 52 11.28 2.49 13.06
C THR A 52 10.91 3.17 11.76
N THR A 53 10.58 2.38 10.76
CA THR A 53 10.15 2.87 9.44
C THR A 53 8.94 2.06 9.02
N ARG A 54 7.81 2.73 8.81
CA ARG A 54 6.61 2.17 8.19
C ARG A 54 6.59 2.61 6.74
N THR A 55 6.61 1.65 5.82
CA THR A 55 6.43 1.89 4.40
C THR A 55 5.09 1.31 3.98
N LEU A 56 4.21 2.16 3.45
CA LEU A 56 2.88 1.78 2.98
C LEU A 56 2.80 2.02 1.47
N THR A 57 2.63 0.96 0.69
CA THR A 57 2.34 1.03 -0.73
C THR A 57 0.86 0.79 -0.95
N LEU A 58 0.17 1.75 -1.57
CA LEU A 58 -1.24 1.68 -1.92
C LEU A 58 -1.40 1.66 -3.43
N THR A 59 -2.20 0.70 -3.91
CA THR A 59 -2.76 0.74 -5.26
C THR A 59 -4.23 1.14 -5.18
N LYS A 60 -4.96 1.10 -6.30
CA LYS A 60 -6.42 1.30 -6.28
C LYS A 60 -7.17 0.23 -5.46
N THR A 61 -6.60 -0.97 -5.34
CA THR A 61 -7.31 -2.15 -4.83
C THR A 61 -6.54 -2.98 -3.81
N THR A 62 -5.25 -2.71 -3.62
CA THR A 62 -4.38 -3.48 -2.73
C THR A 62 -3.49 -2.57 -1.89
N TYR A 63 -2.98 -3.12 -0.80
CA TYR A 63 -1.95 -2.48 0.01
C TYR A 63 -0.84 -3.46 0.39
N THR A 64 0.31 -2.88 0.71
CA THR A 64 1.40 -3.55 1.42
C THR A 64 1.97 -2.56 2.42
N GLU A 65 1.92 -2.90 3.71
CA GLU A 65 2.48 -2.12 4.80
C GLU A 65 3.63 -2.93 5.42
N VAL A 66 4.82 -2.33 5.51
CA VAL A 66 6.02 -2.98 6.08
C VAL A 66 6.56 -2.09 7.18
N TYR A 67 6.63 -2.62 8.38
CA TYR A 67 7.20 -1.98 9.54
C TYR A 67 8.55 -2.60 9.88
N VAL A 68 9.61 -1.81 9.76
CA VAL A 68 10.99 -2.23 10.05
C VAL A 68 11.46 -1.59 11.34
N VAL A 69 12.02 -2.39 12.24
CA VAL A 69 12.61 -1.93 13.51
C VAL A 69 14.11 -2.16 13.47
N ARG A 70 14.88 -1.10 13.73
CA ARG A 70 16.35 -1.12 13.78
C ARG A 70 16.82 -0.53 15.10
N ARG A 71 17.98 -0.99 15.58
CA ARG A 71 18.68 -0.27 16.65
C ARG A 71 19.19 1.07 16.10
N ASP A 72 19.10 2.13 16.89
CA ASP A 72 19.63 3.44 16.49
C ASP A 72 21.13 3.36 16.16
N ASN A 73 21.55 4.10 15.13
CA ASN A 73 22.91 4.07 14.58
C ASN A 73 23.45 2.68 14.20
N SER A 74 22.56 1.72 13.89
CA SER A 74 22.92 0.38 13.44
C SER A 74 22.22 0.01 12.14
N SER A 75 22.91 -0.73 11.27
CA SER A 75 22.30 -1.39 10.10
C SER A 75 21.54 -2.66 10.47
N VAL A 76 21.64 -3.13 11.71
CA VAL A 76 20.99 -4.36 12.18
C VAL A 76 19.48 -4.16 12.23
N VAL A 77 18.78 -4.93 11.40
CA VAL A 77 17.33 -5.11 11.48
C VAL A 77 17.03 -6.06 12.64
N LEU A 78 16.20 -5.61 13.57
CA LEU A 78 15.78 -6.41 14.72
C LEU A 78 14.54 -7.24 14.39
N SER A 79 13.59 -6.61 13.69
CA SER A 79 12.37 -7.26 13.25
C SER A 79 11.76 -6.53 12.06
N ILE A 80 10.96 -7.27 11.30
CA ILE A 80 10.03 -6.74 10.30
C ILE A 80 8.65 -7.32 10.60
N ILE A 81 7.62 -6.47 10.53
CA ILE A 81 6.21 -6.86 10.49
C ILE A 81 5.65 -6.39 9.15
N GLY A 82 5.14 -7.32 8.35
CA GLY A 82 4.49 -7.03 7.08
C GLY A 82 3.00 -7.30 7.15
N LEU A 83 2.20 -6.43 6.54
CA LEU A 83 0.77 -6.60 6.31
C LEU A 83 0.49 -6.42 4.82
N LYS A 84 -0.28 -7.32 4.23
CA LYS A 84 -0.63 -7.23 2.82
C LYS A 84 -2.04 -7.72 2.57
N GLY A 85 -2.73 -7.07 1.66
CA GLY A 85 -4.08 -7.46 1.28
C GLY A 85 -4.77 -6.45 0.38
N ASP A 86 -6.09 -6.40 0.52
CA ASP A 86 -6.97 -5.60 -0.34
C ASP A 86 -7.35 -4.29 0.34
N ILE A 87 -7.65 -3.28 -0.47
CA ILE A 87 -8.31 -2.06 0.00
C ILE A 87 -9.60 -1.80 -0.78
N SER A 88 -10.54 -1.14 -0.14
CA SER A 88 -11.67 -0.50 -0.80
C SER A 88 -11.84 0.92 -0.26
N VAL A 89 -12.21 1.85 -1.13
CA VAL A 89 -12.31 3.27 -0.79
C VAL A 89 -13.71 3.79 -1.10
N LYS A 90 -14.30 4.49 -0.13
CA LYS A 90 -15.60 5.16 -0.27
C LYS A 90 -15.57 6.50 0.45
N GLY A 91 -15.56 7.60 -0.31
CA GLY A 91 -15.37 8.93 0.27
C GLY A 91 -14.00 9.05 0.93
N ASN A 92 -13.97 9.53 2.18
CA ASN A 92 -12.78 9.63 3.02
C ASN A 92 -12.50 8.37 3.86
N LYS A 93 -13.19 7.25 3.56
CA LYS A 93 -13.00 5.98 4.28
C LYS A 93 -12.26 4.99 3.40
N MET A 94 -11.24 4.35 3.96
CA MET A 94 -10.47 3.27 3.34
C MET A 94 -10.55 2.02 4.21
N THR A 95 -11.14 0.96 3.68
CA THR A 95 -11.22 -0.34 4.36
C THR A 95 -10.10 -1.23 3.91
N PHE A 96 -9.23 -1.61 4.84
CA PHE A 96 -8.15 -2.57 4.67
C PHE A 96 -8.66 -3.96 5.00
N THR A 97 -8.40 -4.94 4.12
CA THR A 97 -8.67 -6.36 4.38
C THR A 97 -7.37 -7.14 4.32
N LEU A 98 -6.90 -7.62 5.47
CA LEU A 98 -5.65 -8.37 5.62
C LEU A 98 -5.78 -9.75 4.97
N LYS A 99 -4.76 -10.13 4.19
CA LYS A 99 -4.66 -11.43 3.51
C LYS A 99 -3.40 -12.19 3.85
N GLU A 100 -2.28 -11.49 4.01
CA GLU A 100 -0.98 -12.10 4.29
C GLU A 100 -0.25 -11.32 5.39
N LEU A 101 0.47 -12.07 6.24
CA LEU A 101 1.40 -11.54 7.22
C LEU A 101 2.83 -11.70 6.70
N GLY A 102 3.68 -10.74 7.00
CA GLY A 102 5.09 -10.76 6.66
C GLY A 102 5.97 -10.75 7.91
N GLU A 103 7.06 -11.48 7.88
CA GLU A 103 8.19 -11.35 8.80
C GLU A 103 9.49 -11.24 7.99
N CYS A 104 10.59 -10.86 8.64
CA CYS A 104 11.86 -10.86 7.96
C CYS A 104 12.32 -12.28 7.61
N ALA A 105 12.90 -12.41 6.42
CA ALA A 105 13.65 -13.59 6.08
C ALA A 105 14.85 -13.76 7.03
N ARG A 106 15.21 -15.01 7.29
CA ARG A 106 16.33 -15.39 8.16
C ARG A 106 17.54 -15.75 7.31
N ASP A 107 18.71 -15.26 7.68
CA ASP A 107 19.98 -15.68 7.08
C ASP A 107 20.48 -17.01 7.65
N ALA A 108 21.68 -17.44 7.26
CA ALA A 108 22.28 -18.69 7.72
C ALA A 108 22.61 -18.72 9.22
N GLU A 109 22.63 -17.56 9.89
CA GLU A 109 22.87 -17.41 11.34
C GLU A 109 21.57 -17.11 12.11
N ASP A 110 20.41 -17.31 11.48
CA ASP A 110 19.08 -17.01 12.03
C ASP A 110 18.84 -15.52 12.35
N LYS A 111 19.59 -14.62 11.69
CA LYS A 111 19.41 -13.18 11.84
C LYS A 111 18.40 -12.65 10.82
N CYS A 112 17.68 -11.61 11.25
CA CYS A 112 16.68 -10.92 10.45
C CYS A 112 17.36 -10.14 9.31
N THR A 113 16.99 -10.42 8.07
CA THR A 113 17.44 -9.65 6.89
C THR A 113 16.50 -8.47 6.61
N SER A 114 16.81 -7.69 5.57
CA SER A 114 15.92 -6.64 5.08
C SER A 114 14.74 -7.15 4.24
N ASP A 115 14.74 -8.43 3.86
CA ASP A 115 13.75 -8.99 2.96
C ASP A 115 12.53 -9.47 3.73
N VAL A 116 11.34 -9.26 3.16
CA VAL A 116 10.08 -9.74 3.75
C VAL A 116 9.68 -11.07 3.14
N LYS A 117 9.43 -12.05 4.00
CA LYS A 117 8.79 -13.32 3.63
C LYS A 117 7.32 -13.27 4.01
N TRP A 118 6.46 -13.51 3.02
CA TRP A 118 5.01 -13.42 3.15
C TRP A 118 4.37 -14.78 3.40
N TYR A 119 3.33 -14.78 4.22
CA TYR A 119 2.63 -15.97 4.68
C TYR A 119 1.12 -15.71 4.64
N GLY A 120 0.41 -16.50 3.85
CA GLY A 120 -1.06 -16.47 3.77
C GLY A 120 -1.73 -17.57 4.58
N PRO A 121 -3.07 -17.69 4.46
CA PRO A 121 -3.85 -18.74 5.09
C PRO A 121 -3.32 -20.14 4.77
N GLY A 122 -3.34 -21.03 5.76
CA GLY A 122 -2.84 -22.40 5.64
C GLY A 122 -1.35 -22.57 5.98
N THR A 123 -0.62 -21.48 6.21
CA THR A 123 0.74 -21.55 6.77
C THR A 123 0.70 -21.54 8.30
N GLN A 124 1.69 -22.18 8.93
CA GLN A 124 1.80 -22.21 10.39
C GLN A 124 2.00 -20.80 10.96
N PHE A 125 2.90 -20.01 10.37
CA PHE A 125 3.16 -18.63 10.78
C PHE A 125 1.89 -17.77 10.77
N TYR A 126 1.10 -17.83 9.69
CA TYR A 126 -0.16 -17.08 9.62
C TYR A 126 -1.13 -17.55 10.72
N THR A 127 -1.31 -18.85 10.88
CA THR A 127 -2.24 -19.43 11.86
C THR A 127 -1.90 -19.01 13.29
N ASP A 128 -0.60 -18.98 13.63
CA ASP A 128 -0.15 -18.64 14.98
C ASP A 128 -0.29 -17.16 15.31
N ASN A 129 -0.13 -16.29 14.30
CA ASN A 129 0.00 -14.84 14.50
C ASN A 129 -1.25 -14.04 14.13
N ILE A 130 -2.15 -14.56 13.29
CA ILE A 130 -3.30 -13.78 12.78
C ILE A 130 -4.23 -13.28 13.90
N LYS A 131 -4.28 -13.98 15.04
CA LYS A 131 -5.04 -13.58 16.23
C LYS A 131 -4.56 -12.26 16.87
N LEU A 132 -3.38 -11.78 16.50
CA LEU A 132 -2.81 -10.51 16.97
C LEU A 132 -3.22 -9.32 16.10
N PHE A 133 -3.94 -9.55 15.00
CA PHE A 133 -4.29 -8.53 14.02
C PHE A 133 -5.80 -8.53 13.75
N GLN A 134 -6.33 -7.34 13.47
CA GLN A 134 -7.66 -7.24 12.88
C GLN A 134 -7.61 -7.62 11.40
N LEU A 135 -8.54 -8.47 10.98
CA LEU A 135 -8.67 -8.87 9.58
C LEU A 135 -9.19 -7.74 8.69
N THR A 136 -10.01 -6.85 9.26
CA THR A 136 -10.60 -5.72 8.57
C THR A 136 -10.46 -4.48 9.45
N VAL A 137 -9.83 -3.44 8.92
CA VAL A 137 -9.67 -2.14 9.60
C VAL A 137 -10.24 -1.07 8.70
N VAL A 138 -11.07 -0.18 9.24
CA VAL A 138 -11.60 0.98 8.52
C VAL A 138 -10.83 2.21 8.94
N ALA A 139 -10.16 2.85 7.99
CA ALA A 139 -9.44 4.10 8.18
C ALA A 139 -10.29 5.30 7.76
N GLU A 140 -10.17 6.41 8.47
CA GLU A 140 -10.30 7.72 7.85
C GLU A 140 -8.99 8.10 7.18
N PHE A 141 -9.07 8.71 6.00
CA PHE A 141 -7.87 9.18 5.30
C PHE A 141 -8.05 10.55 4.67
N GLU A 142 -6.94 11.26 4.61
CA GLU A 142 -6.75 12.50 3.85
C GLU A 142 -5.44 12.37 3.09
N ALA A 143 -5.41 12.74 1.81
CA ALA A 143 -4.23 12.60 0.98
C ALA A 143 -4.13 13.72 -0.05
N ASP A 144 -2.91 14.16 -0.29
CA ASP A 144 -2.55 15.02 -1.42
C ASP A 144 -1.31 14.48 -2.16
N GLU A 145 -0.64 15.31 -2.95
CA GLU A 145 0.53 14.91 -3.71
C GLU A 145 1.77 14.58 -2.87
N ASN A 146 1.81 15.02 -1.60
CA ASN A 146 2.98 15.01 -0.70
C ASN A 146 2.77 14.23 0.61
N TYR A 147 1.53 14.13 1.10
CA TYR A 147 1.23 13.41 2.33
C TYR A 147 -0.02 12.53 2.25
N LEU A 148 -0.05 11.56 3.16
CA LEU A 148 -1.20 10.71 3.45
C LEU A 148 -1.36 10.65 4.96
N ARG A 149 -2.48 11.14 5.49
CA ARG A 149 -2.88 10.91 6.88
C ARG A 149 -3.84 9.73 6.94
N LEU A 150 -3.57 8.79 7.84
CA LEU A 150 -4.44 7.66 8.14
C LEU A 150 -4.76 7.62 9.62
N VAL A 151 -6.06 7.56 9.95
CA VAL A 151 -6.59 7.43 11.30
C VAL A 151 -7.35 6.11 11.39
N ARG A 152 -6.85 5.17 12.20
CA ARG A 152 -7.24 3.75 12.23
C ARG A 152 -7.18 3.18 13.64
N ASP A 153 -8.31 2.65 14.11
CA ASP A 153 -8.38 1.84 15.34
C ASP A 153 -7.82 0.43 15.04
N TYR A 154 -6.57 0.17 15.44
CA TYR A 154 -5.89 -1.10 15.20
C TYR A 154 -6.21 -2.13 16.28
N ASN A 155 -6.46 -1.68 17.51
CA ASN A 155 -6.66 -2.56 18.67
C ASN A 155 -8.15 -2.93 18.89
N GLY A 156 -9.07 -2.16 18.33
CA GLY A 156 -10.52 -2.37 18.35
C GLY A 156 -11.22 -1.87 19.61
N ASP A 157 -10.61 -0.94 20.35
CA ASP A 157 -11.17 -0.42 21.60
C ASP A 157 -12.17 0.73 21.40
N GLY A 158 -12.29 1.24 20.17
CA GLY A 158 -13.26 2.26 19.78
C GLY A 158 -12.72 3.69 19.78
N ASP A 159 -11.42 3.90 19.98
CA ASP A 159 -10.77 5.19 19.76
C ASP A 159 -9.56 5.08 18.79
N THR A 160 -8.76 6.15 18.71
CA THR A 160 -7.54 6.22 17.86
C THR A 160 -6.39 6.92 18.58
N GLU A 161 -6.40 6.86 19.92
CA GLU A 161 -5.45 7.57 20.77
C GLU A 161 -4.12 6.83 20.91
N ASP A 162 -4.07 5.55 20.53
CA ASP A 162 -2.86 4.75 20.62
C ASP A 162 -1.78 5.17 19.62
N LYS A 163 -0.54 4.96 20.03
CA LYS A 163 0.62 5.32 19.21
C LYS A 163 0.62 4.53 17.90
N GLY A 164 0.43 5.26 16.81
CA GLY A 164 0.48 4.73 15.46
C GLY A 164 -0.88 4.41 14.84
N GLU A 165 -1.97 4.87 15.48
CA GLU A 165 -3.34 4.83 14.95
C GLU A 165 -3.68 6.08 14.12
N ASP A 166 -3.17 7.25 14.50
CA ASP A 166 -3.13 8.47 13.67
C ASP A 166 -1.70 8.72 13.17
N ILE A 167 -1.49 8.55 11.87
CA ILE A 167 -0.17 8.70 11.23
C ILE A 167 -0.27 9.58 9.99
N GLU A 168 0.62 10.56 9.90
CA GLU A 168 0.94 11.28 8.67
C GLU A 168 2.19 10.69 8.01
N PHE A 169 2.01 10.09 6.84
CA PHE A 169 3.08 9.59 6.00
C PHE A 169 3.52 10.65 4.98
N ARG A 170 4.79 10.56 4.55
CA ARG A 170 5.36 11.33 3.44
C ARG A 170 5.50 10.47 2.21
N ARG A 171 5.28 11.03 1.03
CA ARG A 171 5.48 10.32 -0.23
C ARG A 171 6.96 10.02 -0.47
N ILE A 172 7.27 8.88 -1.10
CA ILE A 172 8.62 8.50 -1.56
C ILE A 172 8.68 8.25 -3.06
#